data_AF-A0A6G1JNF7-F1
#
_entry.id   AF-A0A6G1JNF7-F1
#
_cell.length_a   1.000
_cell.length_b   1.000
_cell.length_c   1.000
_cell.angle_alpha   90.00
_cell.angle_beta   90.00
_cell.angle_gamma   90.00
#
_symmetry.space_group_name_H-M   'P 1'
#
loop_
_entity.id
_entity.type
_entity.pdbx_description
1 polymer ?
#
loop_
_entity_poly.entity_id
_entity_poly.type
_entity_poly.pdbx_seq_one_letter_code
_entity_poly.pdbx_strand_id
1 'polypeptide(L)'
;MAPQAAPHRRGGTHRVKEGDRTGTHWDDKNYQELMITAKDRGVWRKDMPKKEMAKALAQKDRADARAVRQANAEAYKNRKQMEEKKKKDAEEKERLLREKERRRKTRERRRALGEHVISSSENEEDESPSDGNVGVGQIVSDEEDDYESSTTTTTVPSSLAPIAPAQKLRIFEWQYQEPPPNSPPLSPISPSGRIQIEAVPEPLPKKIPYAVMNVVTTKTGETLELPGRAIPEEVGPDFVPSLSGHTKDCARNGVLLRPLRNAIVERGTDWATRTQVQWWNGRMYFHLPPRKSKADLATVYAKWKKKKDTTRLARRKKGAGITKAEPKKQAQQRLKDRREKMLDVYAASEYRPPICYVPNYLGYSLLDDDDDEVEKSLENLFYIRFQDMNLPHYFFWSDAE
;
A
#
# COMPACT_ATOMS: atom_id res chain seq x y z
N MET A 1 60.67 -66.55 50.55
CA MET A 1 59.26 -66.10 50.49
C MET A 1 59.02 -65.44 49.14
N ALA A 2 57.95 -65.82 48.44
CA ALA A 2 57.63 -65.30 47.11
C ALA A 2 57.18 -63.82 47.18
N PRO A 3 57.54 -62.97 46.20
CA PRO A 3 57.23 -61.54 46.22
C PRO A 3 55.72 -61.30 46.03
N GLN A 4 55.11 -60.58 46.97
CA GLN A 4 53.71 -60.16 46.91
C GLN A 4 53.49 -59.09 45.83
N ALA A 5 52.43 -59.25 45.04
CA ALA A 5 52.04 -58.34 43.98
C ALA A 5 51.60 -56.97 44.52
N ALA A 6 52.00 -55.90 43.83
CA ALA A 6 51.67 -54.53 44.18
C ALA A 6 50.16 -54.24 44.03
N PRO A 7 49.54 -53.46 44.95
CA PRO A 7 48.12 -53.11 44.88
C PRO A 7 47.85 -52.16 43.71
N HIS A 8 46.99 -52.59 42.77
CA HIS A 8 46.55 -51.76 41.64
C HIS A 8 45.70 -50.56 42.09
N ARG A 9 46.13 -49.34 41.75
CA ARG A 9 45.32 -48.11 41.86
C ARG A 9 44.08 -48.20 40.96
N ARG A 10 42.90 -48.43 41.53
CA ARG A 10 41.60 -48.28 40.84
C ARG A 10 41.24 -46.79 40.76
N GLY A 11 41.67 -46.13 39.68
CA GLY A 11 41.37 -44.72 39.45
C GLY A 11 41.59 -44.25 38.01
N GLY A 12 41.51 -45.16 37.03
CA GLY A 12 41.68 -44.81 35.62
C GLY A 12 40.45 -44.08 35.08
N THR A 13 40.59 -42.81 34.73
CA THR A 13 39.57 -42.09 33.94
C THR A 13 39.45 -42.78 32.58
N HIS A 14 38.32 -43.42 32.29
CA HIS A 14 38.09 -44.05 30.98
C HIS A 14 38.14 -43.00 29.86
N ARG A 15 39.28 -42.92 29.16
CA ARG A 15 39.47 -42.07 27.99
C ARG A 15 38.77 -42.69 26.78
N VAL A 16 38.30 -41.86 25.85
CA VAL A 16 37.77 -42.35 24.57
C VAL A 16 38.91 -43.06 23.83
N LYS A 17 38.64 -44.26 23.31
CA LYS A 17 39.63 -45.05 22.54
C LYS A 17 40.12 -44.22 21.37
N GLU A 18 41.40 -44.37 21.04
CA GLU A 18 42.07 -43.53 20.05
C GLU A 18 41.38 -43.52 18.68
N GLY A 19 40.85 -44.67 18.23
CA GLY A 19 40.08 -44.77 16.98
C GLY A 19 38.69 -44.14 17.00
N ASP A 20 38.15 -43.79 18.17
CA ASP A 20 36.84 -43.17 18.34
C ASP A 20 36.93 -41.66 18.71
N ARG A 21 38.15 -41.07 18.67
CA ARG A 21 38.36 -39.65 19.00
C ARG A 21 37.83 -38.72 17.90
N THR A 22 37.26 -37.60 18.33
CA THR A 22 36.67 -36.58 17.46
C THR A 22 37.65 -35.46 17.10
N GLY A 23 38.82 -35.44 17.74
CA GLY A 23 39.85 -34.41 17.57
C GLY A 23 39.43 -33.07 18.17
N THR A 24 38.49 -33.09 19.10
CA THR A 24 37.96 -31.89 19.77
C THR A 24 38.19 -32.00 21.27
N HIS A 25 38.09 -30.87 21.98
CA HIS A 25 38.27 -30.81 23.43
C HIS A 25 37.25 -31.66 24.23
N TRP A 26 36.26 -32.27 23.57
CA TRP A 26 35.28 -33.18 24.19
C TRP A 26 35.82 -34.59 24.47
N ASP A 27 36.89 -35.01 23.79
CA ASP A 27 37.45 -36.37 23.93
C ASP A 27 38.08 -36.63 25.32
N ASP A 28 38.55 -35.56 25.98
CA ASP A 28 39.24 -35.61 27.27
C ASP A 28 38.31 -35.39 28.48
N LYS A 29 37.05 -34.99 28.26
CA LYS A 29 36.11 -34.66 29.34
C LYS A 29 35.56 -35.90 30.06
N ASN A 30 35.11 -35.72 31.30
CA ASN A 30 34.51 -36.81 32.05
C ASN A 30 33.08 -37.13 31.55
N TYR A 31 32.59 -38.36 31.77
CA TYR A 31 31.25 -38.79 31.33
C TYR A 31 30.15 -37.89 31.90
N GLN A 32 30.24 -37.53 33.18
CA GLN A 32 29.25 -36.67 33.84
C GLN A 32 29.21 -35.26 33.21
N GLU A 33 30.36 -34.68 32.88
CA GLU A 33 30.45 -33.37 32.22
C GLU A 33 29.90 -33.40 30.80
N LEU A 34 30.21 -34.46 30.04
CA LEU A 34 29.66 -34.68 28.70
C LEU A 34 28.13 -34.88 28.75
N MET A 35 27.63 -35.58 29.75
CA MET A 35 26.20 -35.81 29.93
C MET A 35 25.45 -34.50 30.24
N ILE A 36 25.96 -33.68 31.16
CA ILE A 36 25.34 -32.38 31.50
C ILE A 36 25.32 -31.48 30.26
N THR A 37 26.47 -31.31 29.60
CA THR A 37 26.58 -30.45 28.41
C THR A 37 25.76 -30.96 27.23
N ALA A 38 25.64 -32.28 27.05
CA ALA A 38 24.78 -32.87 26.02
C ALA A 38 23.28 -32.66 26.31
N LYS A 39 22.87 -32.66 27.59
CA LYS A 39 21.49 -32.32 27.99
C LYS A 39 21.19 -30.86 27.76
N ASP A 40 22.08 -29.96 28.19
CA ASP A 40 21.93 -28.50 28.01
C ASP A 40 21.84 -28.13 26.53
N ARG A 41 22.57 -28.86 25.67
CA ARG A 41 22.55 -28.66 24.23
C ARG A 41 21.48 -29.52 23.52
N GLY A 42 20.64 -30.26 24.25
CA GLY A 42 19.53 -31.04 23.68
C GLY A 42 19.94 -32.18 22.74
N VAL A 43 21.16 -32.71 22.86
CA VAL A 43 21.70 -33.79 22.02
C VAL A 43 21.72 -35.14 22.74
N TRP A 44 21.52 -35.13 24.06
CA TRP A 44 21.56 -36.33 24.89
C TRP A 44 20.41 -37.31 24.61
N ARG A 45 20.71 -38.61 24.66
CA ARG A 45 19.73 -39.71 24.67
C ARG A 45 20.06 -40.66 25.82
N LYS A 46 19.03 -41.32 26.37
CA LYS A 46 19.20 -42.32 27.43
C LYS A 46 20.18 -43.40 26.99
N ASP A 47 21.09 -43.80 27.88
CA ASP A 47 22.12 -44.83 27.67
C ASP A 47 23.15 -44.55 26.56
N MET A 48 23.33 -43.28 26.18
CA MET A 48 24.35 -42.89 25.18
C MET A 48 25.78 -43.12 25.73
N PRO A 49 26.63 -43.89 25.02
CA PRO A 49 28.01 -44.13 25.44
C PRO A 49 28.86 -42.87 25.30
N LYS A 50 29.91 -42.76 26.11
CA LYS A 50 30.80 -41.58 26.21
C LYS A 50 31.27 -41.06 24.84
N LYS A 51 31.66 -41.98 23.95
CA LYS A 51 32.15 -41.66 22.60
C LYS A 51 31.09 -41.04 21.70
N GLU A 52 29.84 -41.48 21.82
CA GLU A 52 28.74 -40.94 21.04
C GLU A 52 28.35 -39.54 21.52
N MET A 53 28.39 -39.30 22.84
CA MET A 53 28.17 -37.96 23.39
C MET A 53 29.24 -36.97 22.91
N ALA A 54 30.53 -37.35 22.96
CA ALA A 54 31.62 -36.51 22.46
C ALA A 54 31.47 -36.20 20.96
N LYS A 55 31.11 -37.22 20.15
CA LYS A 55 30.87 -37.06 18.70
C LYS A 55 29.68 -36.17 18.41
N ALA A 56 28.58 -36.31 19.13
CA ALA A 56 27.37 -35.53 18.90
C ALA A 56 27.57 -34.06 19.30
N LEU A 57 28.29 -33.79 20.40
CA LEU A 57 28.69 -32.43 20.79
C LEU A 57 29.63 -31.78 19.76
N ALA A 58 30.63 -32.52 19.27
CA ALA A 58 31.55 -32.05 18.24
C ALA A 58 30.85 -31.74 16.91
N GLN A 59 29.85 -32.55 16.52
CA GLN A 59 29.04 -32.30 15.33
C GLN A 59 28.18 -31.05 15.48
N LYS A 60 27.59 -30.83 16.67
CA LYS A 60 26.79 -29.63 16.94
C LYS A 60 27.65 -28.36 16.90
N ASP A 61 28.84 -28.37 17.50
CA ASP A 61 29.77 -27.24 17.43
C ASP A 61 30.15 -26.89 15.97
N ARG A 62 30.36 -27.90 15.13
CA ARG A 62 30.63 -27.68 13.69
C ARG A 62 29.42 -27.12 12.96
N ALA A 63 28.20 -27.54 13.32
CA ALA A 63 26.97 -27.02 12.72
C ALA A 63 26.74 -25.56 13.13
N ASP A 64 26.90 -25.24 14.41
CA ASP A 64 26.75 -23.87 14.94
C ASP A 64 27.78 -22.93 14.30
N ALA A 65 29.04 -23.36 14.17
CA ALA A 65 30.07 -22.59 13.48
C ALA A 65 29.76 -22.33 11.99
N ARG A 66 29.12 -23.27 11.30
CA ARG A 66 28.68 -23.08 9.90
C ARG A 66 27.51 -22.10 9.82
N ALA A 67 26.52 -22.22 10.71
CA ALA A 67 25.38 -21.32 10.76
C ALA A 67 25.81 -19.86 11.01
N VAL A 68 26.74 -19.64 11.95
CA VAL A 68 27.30 -18.30 12.20
C VAL A 68 28.04 -17.75 10.98
N ARG A 69 28.82 -18.57 10.26
CA ARG A 69 29.47 -18.13 9.01
C ARG A 69 28.47 -17.77 7.92
N GLN A 70 27.40 -18.55 7.75
CA GLN A 70 26.36 -18.27 6.76
C GLN A 70 25.61 -16.97 7.08
N ALA A 71 25.21 -16.78 8.34
CA ALA A 71 24.56 -15.55 8.79
C ALA A 71 25.44 -14.32 8.57
N ASN A 72 26.75 -14.42 8.86
CA ASN A 72 27.69 -13.34 8.61
C ASN A 72 27.89 -13.04 7.11
N ALA A 73 27.91 -14.07 6.27
CA ALA A 73 28.00 -13.90 4.82
C ALA A 73 26.75 -13.24 4.22
N GLU A 74 25.56 -13.60 4.71
CA GLU A 74 24.29 -12.98 4.30
C GLU A 74 24.19 -11.52 4.76
N ALA A 75 24.59 -11.24 6.01
CA ALA A 75 24.64 -9.86 6.53
C ALA A 75 25.60 -8.98 5.70
N TYR A 76 26.75 -9.53 5.31
CA TYR A 76 27.70 -8.82 4.45
C TYR A 76 27.13 -8.54 3.05
N LYS A 77 26.46 -9.53 2.43
CA LYS A 77 25.79 -9.35 1.12
C LYS A 77 24.69 -8.29 1.19
N ASN A 78 23.87 -8.31 2.24
CA ASN A 78 22.80 -7.33 2.43
C ASN A 78 23.36 -5.91 2.64
N ARG A 79 24.45 -5.76 3.40
CA ARG A 79 25.12 -4.47 3.57
C ARG A 79 25.66 -3.93 2.24
N LYS A 80 26.32 -4.78 1.46
CA LYS A 80 26.85 -4.41 0.13
C LYS A 80 25.75 -3.98 -0.83
N GLN A 81 24.61 -4.70 -0.87
CA GLN A 81 23.47 -4.34 -1.71
C GLN A 81 22.83 -2.99 -1.30
N MET A 82 22.77 -2.70 0.00
CA MET A 82 22.26 -1.43 0.49
C MET A 82 23.20 -0.25 0.16
N GLU A 83 24.51 -0.46 0.23
CA GLU A 83 25.52 0.53 -0.19
C GLU A 83 25.46 0.79 -1.72
N GLU A 84 25.31 -0.26 -2.53
CA GLU A 84 25.15 -0.13 -3.99
C GLU A 84 23.86 0.62 -4.37
N LYS A 85 22.73 0.35 -3.69
CA LYS A 85 21.48 1.10 -3.90
C LYS A 85 21.65 2.59 -3.55
N LYS A 86 22.23 2.88 -2.37
CA LYS A 86 22.51 4.27 -1.97
C LYS A 86 23.41 5.01 -2.95
N LYS A 87 24.40 4.31 -3.54
CA LYS A 87 25.29 4.90 -4.55
C LYS A 87 24.54 5.21 -5.85
N LYS A 88 23.66 4.31 -6.32
CA LYS A 88 22.80 4.55 -7.49
C LYS A 88 21.85 5.73 -7.27
N ASP A 89 21.22 5.80 -6.10
CA ASP A 89 20.32 6.91 -5.76
C ASP A 89 21.06 8.26 -5.70
N ALA A 90 22.31 8.26 -5.22
CA ALA A 90 23.15 9.46 -5.19
C ALA A 90 23.57 9.90 -6.61
N GLU A 91 23.93 8.95 -7.48
CA GLU A 91 24.28 9.21 -8.88
C GLU A 91 23.08 9.74 -9.69
N GLU A 92 21.88 9.20 -9.45
CA GLU A 92 20.64 9.68 -10.06
C GLU A 92 20.29 11.11 -9.61
N LYS A 93 20.45 11.41 -8.32
CA LYS A 93 20.29 12.78 -7.79
C LYS A 93 21.30 13.76 -8.40
N GLU A 94 22.56 13.34 -8.54
CA GLU A 94 23.58 14.17 -9.17
C GLU A 94 23.26 14.43 -10.66
N ARG A 95 22.76 13.42 -11.38
CA ARG A 95 22.32 13.56 -12.78
C ARG A 95 21.16 14.55 -12.91
N LEU A 96 20.18 14.50 -12.00
CA LEU A 96 19.06 15.44 -11.96
C LEU A 96 19.54 16.88 -11.70
N LEU A 97 20.48 17.07 -10.78
CA LEU A 97 21.07 18.38 -10.49
C LEU A 97 21.83 18.93 -11.71
N ARG A 98 22.64 18.11 -12.39
CA ARG A 98 23.33 18.50 -13.63
C ARG A 98 22.37 18.84 -14.76
N GLU A 99 21.27 18.11 -14.90
CA GLU A 99 20.24 18.44 -15.91
C GLU A 99 19.54 19.77 -15.58
N LYS A 100 19.23 20.03 -14.31
CA LYS A 100 18.66 21.30 -13.85
C LYS A 100 19.62 22.47 -14.13
N GLU A 101 20.91 22.29 -13.89
CA GLU A 101 21.93 23.29 -14.19
C GLU A 101 22.07 23.53 -15.70
N ARG A 102 21.99 22.48 -16.53
CA ARG A 102 21.98 22.60 -18.00
C ARG A 102 20.74 23.35 -18.50
N ARG A 103 19.57 23.09 -17.91
CA ARG A 103 18.33 23.86 -18.18
C ARG A 103 18.47 25.33 -17.77
N ARG A 104 19.15 25.61 -16.66
CA ARG A 104 19.46 26.99 -16.23
C ARG A 104 20.39 27.70 -17.22
N LYS A 105 21.50 27.07 -17.61
CA LYS A 105 22.46 27.64 -18.59
C LYS A 105 21.83 27.88 -19.96
N THR A 106 20.94 26.99 -20.43
CA THR A 106 20.19 27.20 -21.67
C THR A 106 19.17 28.33 -21.57
N ARG A 107 18.52 28.51 -20.41
CA ARG A 107 17.63 29.65 -20.13
C ARG A 107 18.39 30.98 -20.08
N GLU A 108 19.58 31.01 -19.47
CA GLU A 108 20.47 32.17 -19.45
C GLU A 108 20.99 32.52 -20.87
N ARG A 109 21.36 31.52 -21.67
CA ARG A 109 21.76 31.73 -23.08
C ARG A 109 20.62 32.29 -23.94
N ARG A 110 19.37 31.85 -23.70
CA ARG A 110 18.17 32.40 -24.37
C ARG A 110 17.87 33.85 -23.95
N ARG A 111 18.06 34.20 -22.68
CA ARG A 111 17.95 35.60 -22.21
C ARG A 111 19.00 36.52 -22.86
N ALA A 112 20.24 36.03 -23.03
CA ALA A 112 21.31 36.79 -23.67
C ALA A 112 21.08 37.05 -25.18
N LEU A 113 20.23 36.24 -25.83
CA LEU A 113 19.85 36.37 -27.25
C LEU A 113 18.63 37.27 -27.49
N GLY A 114 18.08 37.90 -26.44
CA GLY A 114 17.05 38.94 -26.59
C GLY A 114 15.64 38.44 -26.94
N GLU A 115 15.36 37.14 -26.88
CA GLU A 115 13.97 36.64 -26.94
C GLU A 115 13.23 37.08 -25.67
N HIS A 116 12.10 37.78 -25.84
CA HIS A 116 11.27 38.30 -24.76
C HIS A 116 10.65 37.16 -23.93
N VAL A 117 11.33 36.80 -22.84
CA VAL A 117 10.83 35.86 -21.84
C VAL A 117 10.00 36.65 -20.82
N ILE A 118 8.67 36.45 -20.82
CA ILE A 118 7.80 36.95 -19.74
C ILE A 118 8.32 36.36 -18.42
N SER A 119 8.75 37.28 -17.57
CA SER A 119 9.31 37.04 -16.25
C SER A 119 8.18 36.78 -15.25
N SER A 120 8.22 35.66 -14.55
CA SER A 120 7.72 35.56 -13.18
C SER A 120 8.40 34.37 -12.51
N SER A 121 9.40 34.68 -11.71
CA SER A 121 9.92 33.90 -10.57
C SER A 121 10.79 34.92 -9.84
N GLU A 122 10.22 35.50 -8.79
CA GLU A 122 10.55 35.18 -7.40
C GLU A 122 11.97 35.59 -7.05
N ASN A 123 12.10 36.49 -6.08
CA ASN A 123 13.18 36.33 -5.14
C ASN A 123 12.78 36.85 -3.76
N GLU A 124 13.12 35.99 -2.79
CA GLU A 124 13.70 36.30 -1.50
C GLU A 124 12.81 36.71 -0.31
N GLU A 125 12.91 35.81 0.68
CA GLU A 125 13.05 36.06 2.11
C GLU A 125 11.80 35.97 3.01
N ASP A 126 11.94 34.96 3.89
CA ASP A 126 11.64 34.94 5.32
C ASP A 126 10.19 34.97 5.85
N GLU A 127 10.06 34.13 6.88
CA GLU A 127 9.11 34.18 7.99
C GLU A 127 7.62 34.26 7.64
N SER A 128 6.92 33.14 7.84
CA SER A 128 5.47 33.17 8.10
C SER A 128 5.21 32.78 9.55
N PRO A 129 4.89 33.74 10.43
CA PRO A 129 4.19 33.50 11.67
C PRO A 129 2.70 33.21 11.37
N SER A 130 2.12 32.33 12.18
CA SER A 130 0.74 32.34 12.69
C SER A 130 -0.44 32.80 11.82
N ASP A 131 -1.40 31.87 11.70
CA ASP A 131 -2.86 32.03 11.73
C ASP A 131 -3.60 32.80 10.64
N GLY A 132 -4.74 32.23 10.26
CA GLY A 132 -5.91 33.01 9.86
C GLY A 132 -6.22 33.09 8.37
N ASN A 133 -6.46 31.97 7.69
CA ASN A 133 -7.34 32.01 6.51
C ASN A 133 -8.15 30.71 6.37
N VAL A 134 -9.33 30.68 7.00
CA VAL A 134 -10.28 29.58 6.88
C VAL A 134 -11.10 29.80 5.61
N GLY A 135 -10.55 29.31 4.49
CA GLY A 135 -11.29 29.18 3.24
C GLY A 135 -12.29 28.02 3.33
N VAL A 136 -13.57 28.30 3.10
CA VAL A 136 -14.74 27.42 3.24
C VAL A 136 -14.73 26.18 2.30
N GLY A 137 -13.67 25.94 1.54
CA GLY A 137 -13.46 24.75 0.69
C GLY A 137 -12.40 23.75 1.18
N GLN A 138 -11.81 23.97 2.36
CA GLN A 138 -10.67 23.19 2.88
C GLN A 138 -11.11 22.20 3.98
N ILE A 139 -12.17 21.41 3.73
CA ILE A 139 -12.76 20.54 4.75
C ILE A 139 -11.87 19.29 5.04
N VAL A 140 -10.93 18.93 4.16
CA VAL A 140 -10.11 17.70 4.30
C VAL A 140 -8.60 17.85 3.98
N SER A 141 -8.11 19.03 3.60
CA SER A 141 -6.65 19.27 3.46
C SER A 141 -6.09 19.77 4.79
N ASP A 142 -5.90 18.83 5.71
CA ASP A 142 -4.91 18.99 6.79
C ASP A 142 -3.61 18.39 6.21
N GLU A 143 -2.89 19.22 5.44
CA GLU A 143 -1.56 18.92 4.88
C GLU A 143 -0.49 19.05 5.96
N GLU A 144 -0.62 18.29 7.05
CA GLU A 144 0.44 18.15 8.04
C GLU A 144 0.39 16.73 8.62
N ASP A 145 0.97 15.77 7.90
CA ASP A 145 1.60 14.55 8.43
C ASP A 145 2.00 13.63 7.25
N ASP A 146 2.74 14.17 6.26
CA ASP A 146 3.38 13.39 5.20
C ASP A 146 4.61 12.66 5.74
N TYR A 147 4.37 11.58 6.50
CA TYR A 147 5.33 10.51 6.71
C TYR A 147 4.59 9.17 6.74
N GLU A 148 4.12 8.73 5.57
CA GLU A 148 3.81 7.32 5.35
C GLU A 148 4.62 6.77 4.16
N SER A 149 5.72 6.10 4.54
CA SER A 149 6.48 5.22 3.67
C SER A 149 5.75 3.89 3.54
N SER A 150 4.90 3.79 2.52
CA SER A 150 4.78 2.61 1.65
C SER A 150 3.79 2.93 0.53
N THR A 151 4.28 2.77 -0.69
CA THR A 151 3.62 2.96 -1.98
C THR A 151 3.45 4.42 -2.43
N THR A 152 4.54 4.94 -3.04
CA THR A 152 4.56 5.94 -4.12
C THR A 152 3.46 7.00 -4.08
N THR A 153 3.66 8.04 -3.27
CA THR A 153 3.03 9.34 -3.44
C THR A 153 4.06 10.31 -4.01
N THR A 154 4.01 10.50 -5.33
CA THR A 154 4.78 11.54 -6.01
C THR A 154 3.94 12.82 -6.00
N THR A 155 4.38 13.82 -5.23
CA THR A 155 3.92 15.21 -5.33
C THR A 155 4.53 15.82 -6.61
N VAL A 156 3.78 15.73 -7.70
CA VAL A 156 4.00 16.46 -8.96
C VAL A 156 2.62 16.79 -9.53
N PRO A 157 2.46 17.91 -10.24
CA PRO A 157 1.18 18.29 -10.81
C PRO A 157 0.68 17.15 -11.70
N SER A 158 -0.57 16.78 -11.43
CA SER A 158 -1.27 15.62 -11.91
C SER A 158 -1.25 15.51 -13.43
N SER A 159 -0.31 14.73 -13.96
CA SER A 159 -0.62 13.93 -15.14
C SER A 159 -1.54 12.79 -14.70
N LEU A 160 -2.52 12.43 -15.54
CA LEU A 160 -3.35 11.24 -15.38
C LEU A 160 -2.44 10.01 -15.37
N ALA A 161 -1.85 9.70 -14.22
CA ALA A 161 -1.12 8.47 -14.04
C ALA A 161 -2.10 7.32 -14.30
N PRO A 162 -1.72 6.34 -15.13
CA PRO A 162 -2.48 5.11 -15.26
C PRO A 162 -2.75 4.57 -13.86
N ILE A 163 -4.01 4.31 -13.59
CA ILE A 163 -4.44 3.72 -12.33
C ILE A 163 -3.79 2.33 -12.26
N ALA A 164 -2.61 2.23 -11.63
CA ALA A 164 -2.01 0.94 -11.34
C ALA A 164 -3.02 0.13 -10.51
N PRO A 165 -3.34 -1.13 -10.89
CA PRO A 165 -4.48 -1.85 -10.34
C PRO A 165 -4.18 -2.36 -8.93
N ALA A 166 -4.30 -1.47 -7.94
CA ALA A 166 -4.65 -1.91 -6.60
C ALA A 166 -6.09 -2.44 -6.67
N GLN A 167 -6.29 -3.73 -6.40
CA GLN A 167 -7.59 -4.42 -6.42
C GLN A 167 -8.50 -3.94 -5.28
N LYS A 168 -8.93 -2.68 -5.37
CA LYS A 168 -9.64 -1.95 -4.32
C LYS A 168 -10.68 -1.02 -4.91
N LEU A 169 -11.83 -0.97 -4.25
CA LEU A 169 -12.87 0.02 -4.50
C LEU A 169 -12.36 1.41 -4.10
N ARG A 170 -12.74 2.41 -4.89
CA ARG A 170 -12.25 3.77 -4.71
C ARG A 170 -13.40 4.76 -4.78
N ILE A 171 -13.30 5.77 -3.92
CA ILE A 171 -14.18 6.93 -3.95
C ILE A 171 -13.35 8.21 -3.96
N PHE A 172 -13.91 9.22 -4.60
CA PHE A 172 -13.34 10.53 -4.74
C PHE A 172 -14.42 11.58 -4.47
N GLU A 173 -14.00 12.72 -3.96
CA GLU A 173 -14.80 13.90 -3.77
C GLU A 173 -14.61 14.83 -4.97
N TRP A 174 -15.71 15.27 -5.57
CA TRP A 174 -15.67 16.34 -6.55
C TRP A 174 -15.80 17.68 -5.85
N GLN A 175 -14.83 18.58 -6.08
CA GLN A 175 -14.70 19.82 -5.33
C GLN A 175 -15.75 20.88 -5.70
N TYR A 176 -16.39 20.72 -6.85
CA TYR A 176 -17.37 21.66 -7.37
C TYR A 176 -18.78 21.12 -7.16
N GLN A 177 -19.75 22.02 -7.04
CA GLN A 177 -21.15 21.66 -6.82
C GLN A 177 -21.76 20.97 -8.05
N GLU A 178 -21.39 21.45 -9.24
CA GLU A 178 -21.77 20.83 -10.50
C GLU A 178 -20.89 19.62 -10.79
N PRO A 179 -21.45 18.50 -11.26
CA PRO A 179 -20.65 17.33 -11.59
C PRO A 179 -19.72 17.62 -12.79
N PRO A 180 -18.60 16.88 -12.92
CA PRO A 180 -17.66 17.11 -14.01
C PRO A 180 -18.30 16.86 -15.37
N PRO A 181 -17.71 17.36 -16.47
CA PRO A 181 -18.14 17.01 -17.81
C PRO A 181 -18.04 15.49 -18.07
N ASN A 182 -18.91 14.99 -18.95
CA ASN A 182 -18.90 13.59 -19.39
C ASN A 182 -17.83 13.31 -20.45
N SER A 183 -17.37 14.34 -21.14
CA SER A 183 -16.31 14.24 -22.14
C SER A 183 -14.95 13.99 -21.48
N PRO A 184 -14.03 13.30 -22.17
CA PRO A 184 -12.65 13.23 -21.74
C PRO A 184 -12.01 14.63 -21.74
N PRO A 185 -10.98 14.85 -20.91
CA PRO A 185 -10.18 16.07 -20.96
C PRO A 185 -9.70 16.31 -22.38
N LEU A 186 -9.62 17.58 -22.78
CA LEU A 186 -8.81 17.99 -23.92
C LEU A 186 -7.34 17.81 -23.52
N SER A 187 -6.81 16.60 -23.73
CA SER A 187 -5.41 16.32 -23.51
C SER A 187 -4.56 17.10 -24.52
N PRO A 188 -3.36 17.56 -24.15
CA PRO A 188 -2.42 18.16 -25.10
C PRO A 188 -1.99 17.16 -26.18
N ILE A 189 -2.31 15.87 -26.03
CA ILE A 189 -2.20 14.84 -27.05
C ILE A 189 -3.57 14.20 -27.14
N SER A 190 -4.37 14.57 -28.15
CA SER A 190 -5.63 13.88 -28.44
C SER A 190 -5.39 12.36 -28.63
N PRO A 191 -6.38 11.48 -28.41
CA PRO A 191 -6.30 10.08 -28.87
C PRO A 191 -5.91 9.96 -30.35
N SER A 192 -6.21 10.99 -31.17
CA SER A 192 -5.80 11.13 -32.57
C SER A 192 -4.37 11.67 -32.82
N GLY A 193 -3.50 11.74 -31.81
CA GLY A 193 -2.09 12.15 -31.95
C GLY A 193 -1.82 13.64 -32.26
N ARG A 194 -2.83 14.52 -32.29
CA ARG A 194 -2.65 15.96 -32.51
C ARG A 194 -2.26 16.67 -31.22
N ILE A 195 -1.15 17.43 -31.27
CA ILE A 195 -0.67 18.24 -30.16
C ILE A 195 -1.52 19.51 -30.05
N GLN A 196 -2.23 19.70 -28.94
CA GLN A 196 -2.96 20.94 -28.63
C GLN A 196 -2.25 21.71 -27.51
N ILE A 197 -2.01 23.00 -27.73
CA ILE A 197 -1.03 23.82 -27.01
C ILE A 197 -1.58 24.41 -25.68
N GLU A 198 -2.89 24.38 -25.44
CA GLU A 198 -3.52 24.96 -24.24
C GLU A 198 -4.23 23.89 -23.41
N ALA A 199 -3.46 23.11 -22.65
CA ALA A 199 -4.02 22.25 -21.62
C ALA A 199 -4.33 23.09 -20.37
N VAL A 200 -5.57 23.57 -20.24
CA VAL A 200 -6.07 24.10 -18.97
C VAL A 200 -6.00 22.95 -17.95
N PRO A 201 -5.38 23.13 -16.76
CA PRO A 201 -5.37 22.10 -15.74
C PRO A 201 -6.80 21.82 -15.30
N GLU A 202 -7.36 20.71 -15.80
CA GLU A 202 -8.72 20.32 -15.48
C GLU A 202 -8.82 19.97 -14.00
N PRO A 203 -9.87 20.43 -13.29
CA PRO A 203 -10.11 20.00 -11.93
C PRO A 203 -10.20 18.47 -11.83
N LEU A 204 -9.44 17.87 -10.92
CA LEU A 204 -9.47 16.43 -10.69
C LEU A 204 -10.24 16.10 -9.40
N PRO A 205 -10.98 14.97 -9.37
CA PRO A 205 -11.59 14.49 -8.13
C PRO A 205 -10.53 14.17 -7.08
N LYS A 206 -10.74 14.60 -5.84
CA LYS A 206 -9.85 14.34 -4.70
C LYS A 206 -10.10 12.96 -4.13
N LYS A 207 -9.08 12.13 -3.99
CA LYS A 207 -9.22 10.78 -3.41
C LYS A 207 -9.55 10.89 -1.92
N ILE A 208 -10.59 10.18 -1.49
CA ILE A 208 -10.98 10.09 -0.08
C ILE A 208 -10.93 8.63 0.41
N PRO A 209 -10.79 8.39 1.73
CA PRO A 209 -10.80 7.04 2.28
C PRO A 209 -12.13 6.34 1.99
N TYR A 210 -12.07 5.12 1.46
CA TYR A 210 -13.27 4.36 1.15
C TYR A 210 -14.07 4.05 2.41
N ALA A 211 -15.34 4.45 2.43
CA ALA A 211 -16.25 4.16 3.51
C ALA A 211 -17.62 3.77 2.93
N VAL A 212 -18.25 2.77 3.53
CA VAL A 212 -19.62 2.37 3.21
C VAL A 212 -20.54 3.51 3.60
N MET A 213 -21.23 4.11 2.64
CA MET A 213 -22.20 5.17 2.86
C MET A 213 -23.34 5.06 1.85
N ASN A 214 -24.46 5.66 2.18
CA ASN A 214 -25.56 5.82 1.24
C ASN A 214 -25.24 6.96 0.28
N VAL A 215 -25.53 6.74 -1.00
CA VAL A 215 -25.38 7.70 -2.10
C VAL A 215 -26.68 7.76 -2.89
N VAL A 216 -26.93 8.86 -3.57
CA VAL A 216 -28.15 9.11 -4.35
C VAL A 216 -27.78 9.26 -5.81
N THR A 217 -28.44 8.51 -6.69
CA THR A 217 -28.25 8.60 -8.14
C THR A 217 -28.58 10.00 -8.66
N THR A 218 -27.76 10.54 -9.57
CA THR A 218 -27.89 11.94 -10.01
C THR A 218 -29.10 12.20 -10.91
N LYS A 219 -29.57 11.19 -11.64
CA LYS A 219 -30.72 11.33 -12.55
C LYS A 219 -32.01 10.79 -11.95
N THR A 220 -31.98 9.60 -11.36
CA THR A 220 -33.18 8.92 -10.84
C THR A 220 -33.52 9.23 -9.38
N GLY A 221 -32.59 9.78 -8.59
CA GLY A 221 -32.83 10.06 -7.16
C GLY A 221 -32.95 8.82 -6.26
N GLU A 222 -32.72 7.63 -6.80
CA GLU A 222 -32.66 6.37 -6.05
C GLU A 222 -31.50 6.39 -5.04
N THR A 223 -31.77 5.93 -3.82
CA THR A 223 -30.74 5.79 -2.77
C THR A 223 -30.10 4.41 -2.85
N LEU A 224 -28.79 4.37 -3.05
CA LEU A 224 -27.95 3.17 -3.13
C LEU A 224 -26.96 3.15 -1.97
N GLU A 225 -26.45 1.97 -1.63
CA GLU A 225 -25.39 1.80 -0.63
C GLU A 225 -24.08 1.42 -1.33
N LEU A 226 -22.97 2.10 -0.97
CA LEU A 226 -21.65 1.72 -1.45
C LEU A 226 -21.27 0.30 -0.98
N PRO A 227 -20.61 -0.52 -1.79
CA PRO A 227 -20.30 -1.89 -1.40
C PRO A 227 -19.31 -1.98 -0.23
N GLY A 228 -19.27 -3.13 0.45
CA GLY A 228 -18.26 -3.42 1.47
C GLY A 228 -18.80 -3.63 2.89
N ARG A 229 -20.11 -3.49 3.12
CA ARG A 229 -20.73 -3.71 4.44
C ARG A 229 -20.59 -5.15 4.95
N ALA A 230 -20.67 -6.11 4.04
CA ALA A 230 -20.54 -7.54 4.37
C ALA A 230 -19.07 -7.99 4.57
N ILE A 231 -18.10 -7.11 4.31
CA ILE A 231 -16.68 -7.47 4.39
C ILE A 231 -16.22 -7.32 5.85
N PRO A 232 -15.52 -8.32 6.41
CA PRO A 232 -14.96 -8.22 7.76
C PRO A 232 -14.08 -6.97 7.92
N GLU A 233 -14.18 -6.34 9.09
CA GLU A 233 -13.46 -5.10 9.39
C GLU A 233 -11.94 -5.24 9.26
N GLU A 234 -11.38 -6.44 9.51
CA GLU A 234 -9.95 -6.75 9.40
C GLU A 234 -9.39 -6.58 7.98
N VAL A 235 -10.20 -6.88 6.97
CA VAL A 235 -9.81 -6.82 5.56
C VAL A 235 -10.00 -5.41 5.00
N GLY A 236 -11.05 -4.72 5.46
CA GLY A 236 -11.41 -3.36 5.04
C GLY A 236 -12.53 -3.34 3.99
N PRO A 237 -13.39 -2.31 3.99
CA PRO A 237 -14.57 -2.24 3.13
C PRO A 237 -14.23 -1.98 1.65
N ASP A 238 -13.01 -1.55 1.35
CA ASP A 238 -12.52 -1.33 -0.02
C ASP A 238 -12.08 -2.62 -0.72
N PHE A 239 -12.13 -3.76 -0.04
CA PHE A 239 -11.63 -5.02 -0.56
C PHE A 239 -12.43 -5.52 -1.75
N VAL A 240 -11.71 -5.95 -2.79
CA VAL A 240 -12.27 -6.59 -3.96
C VAL A 240 -11.53 -7.92 -4.17
N PRO A 241 -12.25 -9.05 -4.34
CA PRO A 241 -11.61 -10.33 -4.62
C PRO A 241 -10.72 -10.27 -5.87
N SER A 242 -9.51 -10.84 -5.78
CA SER A 242 -8.65 -11.06 -6.94
C SER A 242 -9.27 -12.10 -7.87
N LEU A 243 -9.36 -11.79 -9.16
CA LEU A 243 -9.83 -12.71 -10.19
C LEU A 243 -8.65 -13.29 -10.96
N SER A 244 -8.68 -14.59 -11.26
CA SER A 244 -7.71 -15.21 -12.17
C SER A 244 -7.89 -14.67 -13.60
N GLY A 245 -6.83 -14.70 -14.43
CA GLY A 245 -6.91 -14.29 -15.83
C GLY A 245 -8.07 -14.95 -16.56
N HIS A 246 -8.14 -16.28 -16.48
CA HIS A 246 -9.26 -17.07 -17.03
C HIS A 246 -10.65 -16.59 -16.59
N THR A 247 -10.82 -16.21 -15.31
CA THR A 247 -12.11 -15.69 -14.82
C THR A 247 -12.43 -14.33 -15.42
N LYS A 248 -11.43 -13.46 -15.60
CA LYS A 248 -11.61 -12.16 -16.25
C LYS A 248 -12.03 -12.35 -17.71
N ASP A 249 -11.34 -13.23 -18.44
CA ASP A 249 -11.63 -13.47 -19.86
C ASP A 249 -13.03 -14.08 -20.05
N CYS A 250 -13.43 -15.02 -19.19
CA CYS A 250 -14.79 -15.55 -19.20
C CYS A 250 -15.82 -14.45 -18.88
N ALA A 251 -15.55 -13.61 -17.87
CA ALA A 251 -16.47 -12.54 -17.48
C ALA A 251 -16.67 -11.51 -18.60
N ARG A 252 -15.64 -11.22 -19.41
CA ARG A 252 -15.76 -10.35 -20.60
C ARG A 252 -16.68 -10.95 -21.66
N ASN A 253 -16.63 -12.27 -21.83
CA ASN A 253 -17.52 -13.00 -22.75
C ASN A 253 -18.92 -13.30 -22.15
N GLY A 254 -19.29 -12.66 -21.04
CA GLY A 254 -20.58 -12.88 -20.36
C GLY A 254 -20.67 -14.17 -19.55
N VAL A 255 -19.59 -14.95 -19.44
CA VAL A 255 -19.55 -16.19 -18.67
C VAL A 255 -18.99 -15.95 -17.27
N LEU A 256 -19.86 -16.03 -16.25
CA LEU A 256 -19.49 -15.75 -14.88
C LEU A 256 -19.03 -17.01 -14.12
N LEU A 257 -17.71 -17.17 -13.99
CA LEU A 257 -17.09 -18.25 -13.20
C LEU A 257 -16.88 -17.83 -11.74
N ARG A 258 -16.73 -18.78 -10.82
CA ARG A 258 -16.40 -18.49 -9.41
C ARG A 258 -15.14 -17.60 -9.34
N PRO A 259 -15.14 -16.47 -8.62
CA PRO A 259 -16.11 -16.02 -7.59
C PRO A 259 -17.34 -15.25 -8.09
N LEU A 260 -17.47 -14.97 -9.39
CA LEU A 260 -18.54 -14.17 -9.98
C LEU A 260 -19.83 -14.93 -10.31
N ARG A 261 -19.96 -16.23 -9.98
CA ARG A 261 -21.07 -17.11 -10.44
C ARG A 261 -22.49 -16.54 -10.27
N ASN A 262 -22.73 -15.74 -9.23
CA ASN A 262 -24.02 -15.12 -8.94
C ASN A 262 -24.00 -13.60 -9.15
N ALA A 263 -23.00 -13.08 -9.86
CA ALA A 263 -22.94 -11.68 -10.21
C ALA A 263 -23.87 -11.39 -11.41
N ILE A 264 -24.14 -10.11 -11.61
CA ILE A 264 -24.97 -9.58 -12.69
C ILE A 264 -24.07 -8.66 -13.51
N VAL A 265 -24.12 -8.81 -14.84
CA VAL A 265 -23.46 -7.92 -15.78
C VAL A 265 -24.50 -6.90 -16.25
N GLU A 266 -24.19 -5.62 -16.07
CA GLU A 266 -25.06 -4.49 -16.44
C GLU A 266 -24.31 -3.59 -17.44
N ARG A 267 -25.01 -3.04 -18.43
CA ARG A 267 -24.40 -2.15 -19.43
C ARG A 267 -24.16 -0.76 -18.86
N GLY A 268 -23.15 -0.08 -19.38
CA GLY A 268 -22.85 1.32 -19.07
C GLY A 268 -23.99 2.24 -19.45
N THR A 269 -24.71 1.93 -20.53
CA THR A 269 -25.95 2.62 -20.93
C THR A 269 -27.03 2.57 -19.86
N ASP A 270 -27.25 1.40 -19.24
CA ASP A 270 -28.28 1.21 -18.22
C ASP A 270 -27.95 2.04 -16.97
N TRP A 271 -26.69 2.03 -16.56
CA TRP A 271 -26.20 2.89 -15.47
C TRP A 271 -26.27 4.38 -15.81
N ALA A 272 -26.01 4.75 -17.06
CA ALA A 272 -26.12 6.12 -17.53
C ALA A 272 -27.55 6.65 -17.52
N THR A 273 -28.59 5.79 -17.51
CA THR A 273 -29.98 6.23 -17.29
C THR A 273 -30.24 6.64 -15.83
N ARG A 274 -29.57 5.99 -14.88
CA ARG A 274 -29.75 6.20 -13.44
C ARG A 274 -28.87 7.33 -12.91
N THR A 275 -27.62 7.36 -13.33
CA THR A 275 -26.62 8.27 -12.79
C THR A 275 -25.66 8.74 -13.88
N GLN A 276 -24.83 9.72 -13.56
CA GLN A 276 -23.81 10.18 -14.49
C GLN A 276 -22.63 9.22 -14.53
N VAL A 277 -22.30 8.74 -15.74
CA VAL A 277 -21.22 7.79 -16.00
C VAL A 277 -20.25 8.39 -17.02
N GLN A 278 -18.96 8.35 -16.71
CA GLN A 278 -17.89 8.75 -17.63
C GLN A 278 -17.41 7.54 -18.43
N TRP A 279 -17.76 7.50 -19.71
CA TRP A 279 -17.49 6.38 -20.61
C TRP A 279 -16.01 6.07 -20.82
N TRP A 280 -15.14 7.08 -20.69
CA TRP A 280 -13.70 6.96 -20.98
C TRP A 280 -12.87 6.43 -19.80
N ASN A 281 -13.41 6.44 -18.58
CA ASN A 281 -12.72 5.98 -17.37
C ASN A 281 -13.57 5.12 -16.42
N GLY A 282 -14.85 4.88 -16.74
CA GLY A 282 -15.77 4.05 -15.96
C GLY A 282 -16.22 4.64 -14.62
N ARG A 283 -15.96 5.94 -14.36
CA ARG A 283 -16.38 6.61 -13.12
C ARG A 283 -17.89 6.83 -13.09
N MET A 284 -18.45 6.68 -11.90
CA MET A 284 -19.86 6.92 -11.62
C MET A 284 -19.99 8.04 -10.60
N TYR A 285 -20.83 9.03 -10.87
CA TYR A 285 -21.04 10.18 -9.99
C TYR A 285 -22.38 10.06 -9.28
N PHE A 286 -22.42 10.43 -8.01
CA PHE A 286 -23.59 10.37 -7.14
C PHE A 286 -23.68 11.62 -6.26
N HIS A 287 -24.87 11.94 -5.77
CA HIS A 287 -25.08 12.93 -4.73
C HIS A 287 -25.00 12.28 -3.34
N LEU A 288 -24.57 13.05 -2.35
CA LEU A 288 -24.77 12.65 -0.96
C LEU A 288 -26.26 12.79 -0.58
N PRO A 289 -26.80 11.91 0.27
CA PRO A 289 -28.16 12.06 0.79
C PRO A 289 -28.34 13.41 1.52
N PRO A 290 -29.57 13.94 1.57
CA PRO A 290 -29.88 15.14 2.32
C PRO A 290 -29.42 15.07 3.78
N ARG A 291 -29.03 16.23 4.35
CA ARG A 291 -28.58 16.32 5.74
C ARG A 291 -29.70 15.89 6.69
N LYS A 292 -29.45 14.82 7.44
CA LYS A 292 -30.35 14.35 8.50
C LYS A 292 -29.92 14.80 9.90
N SER A 293 -28.65 15.16 10.08
CA SER A 293 -28.11 15.50 11.40
C SER A 293 -28.32 16.97 11.73
N LYS A 294 -28.70 17.25 12.99
CA LYS A 294 -28.74 18.61 13.56
C LYS A 294 -27.39 19.06 14.14
N ALA A 295 -26.39 18.18 14.12
CA ALA A 295 -25.08 18.46 14.68
C ALA A 295 -24.35 19.48 13.80
N ASP A 296 -23.69 20.43 14.44
CA ASP A 296 -22.89 21.45 13.77
C ASP A 296 -21.46 20.94 13.48
N LEU A 297 -20.86 21.39 12.38
CA LEU A 297 -19.51 21.02 11.97
C LEU A 297 -18.47 21.34 13.04
N ALA A 298 -18.59 22.47 13.75
CA ALA A 298 -17.65 22.83 14.81
C ALA A 298 -17.65 21.78 15.94
N THR A 299 -18.81 21.23 16.28
CA THR A 299 -18.92 20.17 17.30
C THR A 299 -18.25 18.87 16.86
N VAL A 300 -18.34 18.52 15.57
CA VAL A 300 -17.66 17.36 14.98
C VAL A 300 -16.15 17.54 15.06
N TYR A 301 -15.62 18.68 14.61
CA TYR A 301 -14.18 18.94 14.69
C TYR A 301 -13.66 18.97 16.14
N ALA A 302 -14.43 19.55 17.07
CA ALA A 302 -14.08 19.54 18.49
C ALA A 302 -14.03 18.12 19.08
N LYS A 303 -14.99 17.25 18.72
CA LYS A 303 -14.99 15.81 19.10
C LYS A 303 -13.71 15.12 18.63
N TRP A 304 -13.35 15.30 17.37
CA TRP A 304 -12.17 14.67 16.77
C TRP A 304 -10.84 15.24 17.31
N LYS A 305 -10.78 16.55 17.60
CA LYS A 305 -9.64 17.19 18.26
C LYS A 305 -9.40 16.60 19.66
N LYS A 306 -10.45 16.47 20.47
CA LYS A 306 -10.39 15.81 21.80
C LYS A 306 -9.90 14.35 21.71
N LYS A 307 -10.38 13.58 20.72
CA LYS A 307 -9.92 12.21 20.47
C LYS A 307 -8.42 12.15 20.09
N LYS A 308 -7.94 13.08 19.25
CA LYS A 308 -6.51 13.20 18.90
C LYS A 308 -5.67 13.52 20.14
N ASP A 309 -6.10 14.46 20.97
CA ASP A 309 -5.40 14.88 22.19
C ASP A 309 -5.30 13.76 23.24
N THR A 310 -6.40 13.05 23.51
CA THR A 310 -6.41 11.91 24.44
C THR A 310 -5.48 10.79 23.98
N THR A 311 -5.45 10.50 22.67
CA THR A 311 -4.56 9.49 22.08
C THR A 311 -3.09 9.90 22.18
N ARG A 312 -2.78 11.19 21.94
CA ARG A 312 -1.44 11.75 22.09
C ARG A 312 -0.94 11.67 23.54
N LEU A 313 -1.80 11.98 24.51
CA LEU A 313 -1.50 11.86 25.94
C LEU A 313 -1.24 10.40 26.35
N ALA A 314 -2.04 9.45 25.86
CA ALA A 314 -1.86 8.03 26.14
C ALA A 314 -0.51 7.50 25.59
N ARG A 315 -0.09 7.95 24.39
CA ARG A 315 1.21 7.60 23.81
C ARG A 315 2.38 8.13 24.64
N ARG A 316 2.29 9.37 25.13
CA ARG A 316 3.32 9.97 26.00
C ARG A 316 3.50 9.20 27.32
N LYS A 317 2.42 8.65 27.89
CA LYS A 317 2.45 7.89 29.15
C LYS A 317 3.03 6.47 29.01
N LYS A 318 2.97 5.84 27.83
CA LYS A 318 3.39 4.43 27.65
C LYS A 318 4.89 4.19 27.44
N GLY A 319 5.71 5.25 27.37
CA GLY A 319 7.16 5.11 27.15
C GLY A 319 7.53 4.65 25.73
N ALA A 320 8.78 4.89 25.33
CA ALA A 320 9.29 4.74 23.95
C ALA A 320 9.53 3.27 23.49
N GLY A 321 8.76 2.31 24.01
CA GLY A 321 8.85 0.92 23.60
C GLY A 321 8.11 0.67 22.29
N ILE A 322 8.77 0.86 21.14
CA ILE A 322 8.18 0.54 19.83
C ILE A 322 8.21 -0.98 19.63
N THR A 323 7.07 -1.65 19.74
CA THR A 323 6.95 -3.06 19.37
C THR A 323 6.64 -3.19 17.86
N LYS A 324 7.32 -4.08 17.14
CA LYS A 324 7.18 -4.25 15.67
C LYS A 324 5.76 -4.65 15.20
N ALA A 325 4.88 -5.08 16.10
CA ALA A 325 3.48 -5.43 15.80
C ALA A 325 2.49 -4.24 15.92
N GLU A 326 2.88 -3.15 16.59
CA GLU A 326 2.07 -1.94 16.71
C GLU A 326 1.87 -1.12 15.42
N PRO A 327 2.81 -0.99 14.47
CA PRO A 327 2.66 -0.04 13.38
C PRO A 327 1.49 -0.39 12.44
N LYS A 328 1.28 -1.69 12.13
CA LYS A 328 0.15 -2.11 11.28
C LYS A 328 -1.20 -1.86 11.94
N LYS A 329 -1.36 -2.21 13.23
CA LYS A 329 -2.59 -1.95 13.98
C LYS A 329 -2.85 -0.46 14.14
N GLN A 330 -1.81 0.34 14.37
CA GLN A 330 -1.92 1.79 14.44
C GLN A 330 -2.32 2.41 13.10
N ALA A 331 -1.76 1.94 11.98
CA ALA A 331 -2.15 2.40 10.64
C ALA A 331 -3.62 2.05 10.32
N GLN A 332 -4.06 0.83 10.63
CA GLN A 332 -5.47 0.42 10.48
C GLN A 332 -6.40 1.28 11.35
N GLN A 333 -6.02 1.56 12.59
CA GLN A 333 -6.80 2.43 13.48
C GLN A 333 -6.87 3.87 12.95
N ARG A 334 -5.76 4.42 12.44
CA ARG A 334 -5.74 5.76 11.81
C ARG A 334 -6.65 5.82 10.59
N LEU A 335 -6.63 4.79 9.76
CA LEU A 335 -7.50 4.70 8.58
C LEU A 335 -8.97 4.57 8.98
N LYS A 336 -9.28 3.81 10.03
CA LYS A 336 -10.63 3.73 10.62
C LYS A 336 -11.08 5.09 11.13
N ASP A 337 -10.26 5.75 11.94
CA ASP A 337 -10.54 7.07 12.49
C ASP A 337 -10.74 8.12 11.38
N ARG A 338 -9.95 8.07 10.29
CA ARG A 338 -10.10 8.96 9.14
C ARG A 338 -11.42 8.75 8.41
N ARG A 339 -11.85 7.49 8.23
CA ARG A 339 -13.14 7.13 7.63
C ARG A 339 -14.31 7.61 8.49
N GLU A 340 -14.28 7.33 9.78
CA GLU A 340 -15.30 7.78 10.73
C GLU A 340 -15.38 9.31 10.80
N LYS A 341 -14.23 10.01 10.81
CA LYS A 341 -14.19 11.48 10.76
C LYS A 341 -14.84 12.00 9.49
N MET A 342 -14.50 11.42 8.34
CA MET A 342 -15.09 11.79 7.05
C MET A 342 -16.62 11.60 7.04
N LEU A 343 -17.12 10.46 7.54
CA LEU A 343 -18.56 10.21 7.64
C LEU A 343 -19.25 11.20 8.57
N ASP A 344 -18.67 11.50 9.73
CA ASP A 344 -19.21 12.50 10.66
C ASP A 344 -19.26 13.90 10.02
N VAL A 345 -18.20 14.28 9.29
CA VAL A 345 -18.13 15.56 8.57
C VAL A 345 -19.19 15.63 7.47
N TYR A 346 -19.33 14.61 6.63
CA TYR A 346 -20.40 14.58 5.63
C TYR A 346 -21.79 14.51 6.25
N ALA A 347 -21.96 13.89 7.42
CA ALA A 347 -23.25 13.89 8.11
C ALA A 347 -23.64 15.29 8.63
N ALA A 348 -22.67 16.09 9.09
CA ALA A 348 -22.88 17.42 9.67
C ALA A 348 -22.80 18.57 8.64
N SER A 349 -22.06 18.40 7.55
CA SER A 349 -21.84 19.45 6.55
C SER A 349 -23.13 19.82 5.80
N GLU A 350 -23.28 21.14 5.59
CA GLU A 350 -24.27 21.73 4.69
C GLU A 350 -23.83 21.60 3.23
N TYR A 351 -22.53 21.78 2.98
CA TYR A 351 -21.95 21.52 1.67
C TYR A 351 -21.94 20.01 1.40
N ARG A 352 -22.50 19.61 0.26
CA ARG A 352 -22.69 18.21 -0.16
C ARG A 352 -22.02 17.99 -1.52
N PRO A 353 -20.70 17.73 -1.54
CA PRO A 353 -19.98 17.50 -2.79
C PRO A 353 -20.50 16.24 -3.50
N PRO A 354 -20.51 16.20 -4.84
CA PRO A 354 -20.72 14.97 -5.58
C PRO A 354 -19.62 13.94 -5.26
N ILE A 355 -20.04 12.69 -5.08
CA ILE A 355 -19.15 11.56 -4.82
C ILE A 355 -18.94 10.79 -6.11
N CYS A 356 -17.68 10.64 -6.49
CA CYS A 356 -17.25 9.80 -7.60
C CYS A 356 -16.87 8.42 -7.07
N TYR A 357 -17.58 7.39 -7.51
CA TYR A 357 -17.29 5.99 -7.25
C TYR A 357 -16.60 5.34 -8.45
N VAL A 358 -15.59 4.52 -8.16
CA VAL A 358 -14.80 3.80 -9.17
C VAL A 358 -14.73 2.32 -8.77
N PRO A 359 -15.45 1.44 -9.48
CA PRO A 359 -15.29 0.00 -9.33
C PRO A 359 -13.88 -0.45 -9.72
N ASN A 360 -13.54 -1.71 -9.46
CA ASN A 360 -12.22 -2.23 -9.84
C ASN A 360 -12.15 -2.56 -11.33
N TYR A 361 -11.15 -2.02 -12.03
CA TYR A 361 -10.99 -2.26 -13.46
C TYR A 361 -10.52 -3.69 -13.75
N LEU A 362 -11.20 -4.39 -14.65
CA LEU A 362 -10.81 -5.71 -15.18
C LEU A 362 -10.13 -5.58 -16.55
N GLY A 363 -9.11 -4.72 -16.62
CA GLY A 363 -8.33 -4.52 -17.84
C GLY A 363 -7.60 -5.77 -18.34
N TYR A 364 -7.21 -5.72 -19.61
CA TYR A 364 -6.29 -6.68 -20.24
C TYR A 364 -4.95 -6.69 -19.48
N SER A 365 -4.30 -7.85 -19.47
CA SER A 365 -2.95 -7.94 -18.91
C SER A 365 -2.03 -7.06 -19.76
N LEU A 366 -1.20 -6.23 -19.13
CA LEU A 366 -0.22 -5.29 -19.72
C LEU A 366 0.90 -6.00 -20.54
N LEU A 367 0.65 -7.18 -21.09
CA LEU A 367 1.61 -7.98 -21.83
C LEU A 367 1.38 -7.95 -23.34
N ASP A 368 0.26 -7.41 -23.80
CA ASP A 368 -0.04 -7.21 -25.22
C ASP A 368 -0.23 -5.69 -25.45
N ASP A 369 0.91 -4.98 -25.46
CA ASP A 369 1.03 -3.54 -25.74
C ASP A 369 1.11 -3.27 -27.25
N ASP A 370 0.41 -4.05 -28.08
CA ASP A 370 0.32 -3.84 -29.52
C ASP A 370 -1.16 -3.88 -29.98
N ASP A 371 -1.68 -2.69 -30.30
CA ASP A 371 -2.53 -2.41 -31.47
C ASP A 371 -4.06 -2.51 -31.47
N ASP A 372 -4.78 -2.65 -30.35
CA ASP A 372 -6.24 -2.40 -30.35
C ASP A 372 -6.68 -1.50 -29.18
N GLU A 373 -6.58 -0.17 -29.34
CA GLU A 373 -7.34 0.76 -28.49
C GLU A 373 -8.83 0.60 -28.80
N VAL A 374 -9.48 -0.35 -28.11
CA VAL A 374 -10.93 -0.52 -28.12
C VAL A 374 -11.59 0.84 -27.92
N GLU A 375 -12.38 1.28 -28.90
CA GLU A 375 -13.05 2.58 -28.84
C GLU A 375 -13.98 2.58 -27.64
N LYS A 376 -13.61 3.32 -26.59
CA LYS A 376 -14.40 3.36 -25.37
C LYS A 376 -15.70 4.11 -25.63
N SER A 377 -16.82 3.49 -25.31
CA SER A 377 -18.13 4.09 -25.38
C SER A 377 -18.98 3.66 -24.17
N LEU A 378 -20.19 4.20 -24.02
CA LEU A 378 -21.12 3.68 -23.00
C LEU A 378 -21.70 2.32 -23.39
N GLU A 379 -21.73 1.99 -24.69
CA GLU A 379 -22.36 0.79 -25.23
C GLU A 379 -21.50 -0.45 -25.00
N ASN A 380 -20.18 -0.30 -25.07
CA ASN A 380 -19.22 -1.37 -24.80
C ASN A 380 -18.64 -1.34 -23.37
N LEU A 381 -19.09 -0.41 -22.52
CA LEU A 381 -18.76 -0.38 -21.10
C LEU A 381 -19.69 -1.32 -20.33
N PHE A 382 -19.11 -2.21 -19.53
CA PHE A 382 -19.85 -3.17 -18.71
C PHE A 382 -19.43 -3.08 -17.25
N TYR A 383 -20.41 -3.28 -16.37
CA TYR A 383 -20.27 -3.28 -14.93
C TYR A 383 -20.66 -4.65 -14.37
N ILE A 384 -19.91 -5.17 -13.41
CA ILE A 384 -20.22 -6.43 -12.73
C ILE A 384 -20.57 -6.15 -11.27
N ARG A 385 -21.79 -6.51 -10.88
CA ARG A 385 -22.35 -6.31 -9.53
C ARG A 385 -22.71 -7.64 -8.90
N PHE A 386 -22.37 -7.85 -7.64
CA PHE A 386 -22.85 -9.03 -6.89
C PHE A 386 -24.35 -8.88 -6.58
N GLN A 387 -25.10 -9.98 -6.59
CA GLN A 387 -26.57 -9.99 -6.47
C GLN A 387 -27.11 -9.16 -5.29
N ASP A 388 -26.48 -9.25 -4.12
CA ASP A 388 -26.93 -8.59 -2.88
C ASP A 388 -26.35 -7.17 -2.69
N MET A 389 -25.72 -6.61 -3.74
CA MET A 389 -25.04 -5.32 -3.66
C MET A 389 -25.70 -4.32 -4.60
N ASN A 390 -25.83 -3.07 -4.17
CA ASN A 390 -26.49 -2.03 -4.95
C ASN A 390 -25.61 -1.44 -6.07
N LEU A 391 -24.29 -1.56 -5.95
CA LEU A 391 -23.32 -0.96 -6.85
C LEU A 391 -22.26 -1.96 -7.34
N PRO A 392 -21.72 -1.76 -8.56
CA PRO A 392 -20.83 -2.71 -9.21
C PRO A 392 -19.44 -2.74 -8.56
N HIS A 393 -18.85 -3.93 -8.47
CA HIS A 393 -17.51 -4.13 -7.90
C HIS A 393 -16.42 -4.10 -8.96
N TYR A 394 -16.79 -4.41 -10.20
CA TYR A 394 -15.88 -4.45 -11.31
C TYR A 394 -16.45 -3.71 -12.52
N PHE A 395 -15.57 -3.27 -13.41
CA PHE A 395 -15.95 -2.74 -14.71
C PHE A 395 -14.90 -3.10 -15.77
N PHE A 396 -15.31 -3.16 -17.03
CA PHE A 396 -14.45 -3.39 -18.18
C PHE A 396 -15.07 -2.81 -19.44
N TRP A 397 -14.24 -2.60 -20.47
CA TRP A 397 -14.71 -2.41 -21.83
C TRP A 397 -14.60 -3.74 -22.58
N SER A 398 -15.62 -4.07 -23.36
CA SER A 398 -15.62 -5.24 -24.23
C SER A 398 -15.24 -4.82 -25.64
N ASP A 399 -14.54 -5.70 -26.35
CA ASP A 399 -14.07 -5.46 -27.72
C ASP A 399 -15.20 -5.70 -28.75
N ALA A 400 -16.45 -5.56 -28.35
CA ALA A 400 -17.58 -6.07 -29.11
C ALA A 400 -17.76 -5.36 -30.47
N GLU A 401 -17.59 -6.13 -31.55
CA GLU A 401 -18.66 -6.36 -32.52
C GLU A 401 -19.41 -7.65 -32.17
#